data_AF-A0A016U1H5-F1
#
_entry.id   AF-A0A016U1H5-F1
#
_cell.length_a   1.000
_cell.length_b   1.000
_cell.length_c   1.000
_cell.angle_alpha   90.00
_cell.angle_beta   90.00
_cell.angle_gamma   90.00
#
_symmetry.space_group_name_H-M   'P 1'
#
loop_
_entity.id
_entity.type
_entity.pdbx_description
1 polymer ?
#
loop_
_entity_poly.entity_id
_entity_poly.type
_entity_poly.pdbx_seq_one_letter_code
_entity_poly.pdbx_strand_id
1 'polypeptide(L)'
;MLLSADEFANGGNADVLVCAAVLYTLYLLKNGQWVASALAHGALAVHLKIYPLIYLPSIFLHLCKFSTDEGFSASLRRLFLNWKGFAYAAISLVSFGAIVAGFYYMYGDLFLEEFLLYHIKRRDIKHNFSPYFYPLALVEGNEALSKFVGFLAFLPQVILIIYFAFRYHNDLPFCWFLSTFAFVTFNKVCTSQYFVWYIVFLPLVVDRIKMSMKEAVHLILLWFASQGVWLFFAYLFEFRGWQTLELVFAASIGFLLTNIHVMVKILRAYSGVKEMSSKSKVE
;
A
#
# COMPACT_ATOMS: atom_id res chain seq x y z
N MET A 1 17.46 26.69 14.93
CA MET A 1 18.32 25.72 15.65
C MET A 1 17.57 25.35 16.93
N LEU A 2 17.26 24.07 17.15
CA LEU A 2 16.36 23.48 18.17
C LEU A 2 14.86 23.35 17.80
N LEU A 3 14.55 22.66 16.69
CA LEU A 3 13.21 22.06 16.47
C LEU A 3 13.29 20.65 15.84
N SER A 4 14.41 19.94 15.94
CA SER A 4 14.63 18.71 15.16
C SER A 4 15.17 17.52 15.95
N ALA A 5 14.87 17.43 17.25
CA ALA A 5 15.28 16.28 18.07
C ALA A 5 14.13 15.63 18.85
N ASP A 6 13.11 16.39 19.27
CA ASP A 6 12.03 15.85 20.12
C ASP A 6 10.94 15.07 19.36
N GLU A 7 10.78 15.25 18.05
CA GLU A 7 9.85 14.41 17.25
C GLU A 7 10.38 12.99 17.00
N PHE A 8 11.69 12.75 17.16
CA PHE A 8 12.26 11.42 17.00
C PHE A 8 12.15 10.54 18.25
N ALA A 9 11.84 11.11 19.42
CA ALA A 9 11.89 10.41 20.71
C ALA A 9 10.52 9.96 21.26
N ASN A 10 9.38 10.45 20.75
CA ASN A 10 8.04 10.12 21.28
C ASN A 10 7.08 9.46 20.26
N GLY A 11 7.54 9.14 19.06
CA GLY A 11 6.70 8.54 18.02
C GLY A 11 6.59 7.02 18.15
N GLY A 12 5.71 6.50 19.00
CA GLY A 12 5.24 5.12 18.85
C GLY A 12 4.74 4.93 17.42
N ASN A 13 5.28 3.95 16.68
CA ASN A 13 4.91 3.76 15.28
C ASN A 13 3.46 3.24 15.17
N ALA A 14 2.50 4.15 15.02
CA ALA A 14 1.09 3.86 14.87
C ALA A 14 0.76 2.97 13.66
N ASP A 15 1.70 2.77 12.73
CA ASP A 15 1.51 1.84 11.61
C ASP A 15 1.31 0.39 12.06
N VAL A 16 1.74 0.01 13.26
CA VAL A 16 1.39 -1.31 13.83
C VAL A 16 -0.12 -1.42 14.07
N LEU A 17 -0.77 -0.36 14.56
CA LEU A 17 -2.23 -0.33 14.76
C LEU A 17 -2.96 -0.36 13.41
N VAL A 18 -2.44 0.36 12.41
CA VAL A 18 -2.99 0.34 11.04
C VAL A 18 -2.89 -1.07 10.46
N CYS A 19 -1.72 -1.71 10.55
CA CYS A 19 -1.51 -3.08 10.11
C CYS A 19 -2.45 -4.07 10.83
N ALA A 20 -2.65 -3.92 12.14
CA ALA A 20 -3.59 -4.74 12.91
C ALA A 20 -5.03 -4.55 12.42
N ALA A 21 -5.47 -3.31 12.18
CA ALA A 21 -6.80 -3.01 11.64
C ALA A 21 -7.01 -3.59 10.23
N VAL A 22 -5.98 -3.51 9.37
CA VAL A 22 -5.98 -4.10 8.03
C VAL A 22 -6.07 -5.64 8.11
N LEU A 23 -5.24 -6.28 8.94
CA LEU A 23 -5.31 -7.72 9.14
C LEU A 23 -6.65 -8.18 9.73
N TYR A 24 -7.21 -7.41 10.66
CA TYR A 24 -8.53 -7.69 11.23
C TYR A 24 -9.64 -7.59 10.16
N THR A 25 -9.57 -6.57 9.31
CA THR A 25 -10.47 -6.43 8.15
C THR A 25 -10.39 -7.65 7.23
N LEU A 26 -9.17 -8.11 6.92
CA LEU A 26 -8.91 -9.30 6.10
C LEU A 26 -9.45 -10.57 6.76
N TYR A 27 -9.24 -10.72 8.07
CA TYR A 27 -9.72 -11.85 8.86
C TYR A 27 -11.25 -11.95 8.81
N LEU A 28 -11.97 -10.85 9.07
CA LEU A 28 -13.44 -10.80 9.01
C LEU A 28 -13.95 -11.17 7.61
N LEU A 29 -13.29 -10.66 6.56
CA LEU A 29 -13.66 -10.93 5.18
C LEU A 29 -13.48 -12.42 4.82
N LYS A 30 -12.37 -13.03 5.24
CA LYS A 30 -12.10 -14.47 5.05
C LYS A 30 -13.09 -15.37 5.79
N ASN A 31 -13.64 -14.90 6.90
CA ASN A 31 -14.68 -15.62 7.65
C ASN A 31 -16.11 -15.36 7.12
N GLY A 32 -16.25 -14.67 5.98
CA GLY A 32 -17.54 -14.37 5.37
C GLY A 32 -18.32 -13.24 6.04
N GLN A 33 -17.76 -12.60 7.09
CA GLN A 33 -18.36 -11.49 7.83
C GLN A 33 -18.12 -10.16 7.11
N TRP A 34 -18.59 -10.05 5.86
CA TRP A 34 -18.28 -8.92 4.97
C TRP A 34 -18.82 -7.57 5.46
N VAL A 35 -19.95 -7.54 6.19
CA VAL A 35 -20.50 -6.30 6.79
C VAL A 35 -19.60 -5.79 7.93
N ALA A 36 -19.22 -6.68 8.85
CA ALA A 36 -18.30 -6.34 9.94
C ALA A 36 -16.92 -5.93 9.38
N SER A 37 -16.46 -6.61 8.33
CA SER A 37 -15.26 -6.23 7.59
C SER A 37 -15.39 -4.82 7.00
N ALA A 38 -16.52 -4.46 6.38
CA ALA A 38 -16.74 -3.12 5.85
C ALA A 38 -16.69 -2.03 6.93
N LEU A 39 -17.32 -2.29 8.09
CA LEU A 39 -17.27 -1.39 9.24
C LEU A 39 -15.85 -1.22 9.77
N ALA A 40 -15.13 -2.33 9.98
CA ALA A 40 -13.74 -2.29 10.44
C ALA A 40 -12.81 -1.62 9.41
N HIS A 41 -13.06 -1.83 8.12
CA HIS A 41 -12.29 -1.21 7.03
C HIS A 41 -12.41 0.31 7.08
N GLY A 42 -13.62 0.85 7.15
CA GLY A 42 -13.85 2.29 7.18
C GLY A 42 -13.47 2.93 8.51
N ALA A 43 -14.04 2.44 9.61
CA ALA A 43 -13.90 3.05 10.94
C ALA A 43 -12.52 2.84 11.58
N LEU A 44 -11.82 1.74 11.26
CA LEU A 44 -10.50 1.44 11.83
C LEU A 44 -9.41 1.63 10.80
N ALA A 45 -9.39 0.84 9.72
CA ALA A 45 -8.25 0.82 8.81
C ALA A 45 -8.07 2.14 8.05
N VAL A 46 -9.10 2.62 7.36
CA VAL A 46 -9.06 3.84 6.53
C VAL A 46 -9.01 5.11 7.39
N HIS A 47 -9.68 5.12 8.54
CA HIS A 47 -9.59 6.22 9.48
C HIS A 47 -8.17 6.39 10.04
N LEU A 48 -7.51 5.31 10.46
CA LEU A 48 -6.15 5.40 11.00
C LEU A 48 -5.14 5.81 9.93
N LYS A 49 -5.34 5.41 8.67
CA LYS A 49 -4.55 5.86 7.52
C LYS A 49 -5.33 5.65 6.24
N ILE A 50 -5.21 6.55 5.26
CA ILE A 50 -6.03 6.51 4.04
C ILE A 50 -5.64 5.35 3.09
N TYR A 51 -4.40 4.85 3.15
CA TYR A 51 -3.90 3.87 2.17
C TYR A 51 -4.68 2.55 2.04
N PRO A 52 -5.35 1.98 3.07
CA PRO A 52 -6.14 0.74 2.94
C PRO A 52 -7.31 0.86 1.95
N LEU A 53 -7.61 2.05 1.43
CA LEU A 53 -8.51 2.21 0.28
C LEU A 53 -8.06 1.42 -0.96
N ILE A 54 -6.75 1.15 -1.11
CA ILE A 54 -6.21 0.35 -2.23
C ILE A 54 -6.76 -1.09 -2.26
N TYR A 55 -7.35 -1.58 -1.16
CA TYR A 55 -7.92 -2.92 -1.08
C TYR A 55 -9.34 -3.00 -1.63
N LEU A 56 -10.07 -1.88 -1.73
CA LEU A 56 -11.47 -1.85 -2.18
C LEU A 56 -11.70 -2.53 -3.54
N PRO A 57 -10.86 -2.32 -4.58
CA PRO A 57 -11.04 -3.03 -5.86
C PRO A 57 -11.00 -4.55 -5.70
N SER A 58 -10.03 -5.06 -4.93
CA SER A 58 -9.90 -6.52 -4.71
C SER A 58 -11.06 -7.09 -3.90
N ILE A 59 -11.54 -6.35 -2.87
CA ILE A 59 -12.70 -6.73 -2.07
C ILE A 59 -13.95 -6.76 -2.94
N PHE A 60 -14.16 -5.73 -3.76
CA PHE A 60 -15.30 -5.63 -4.67
C PHE A 60 -15.35 -6.85 -5.60
N LEU A 61 -14.23 -7.18 -6.25
CA LEU A 61 -14.11 -8.33 -7.16
C LEU A 61 -14.28 -9.67 -6.43
N HIS A 62 -13.76 -9.79 -5.21
CA HIS A 62 -13.91 -10.97 -4.38
C HIS A 62 -15.39 -11.22 -4.01
N LEU A 63 -16.11 -10.18 -3.60
CA LEU A 63 -17.51 -10.28 -3.17
C LEU A 63 -18.46 -10.64 -4.32
N CYS A 64 -18.18 -10.23 -5.55
CA CYS A 64 -18.94 -10.70 -6.72
C CYS A 64 -18.48 -12.05 -7.28
N LYS A 65 -17.42 -12.66 -6.73
CA LYS A 65 -16.79 -13.86 -7.30
C LYS A 65 -16.51 -13.67 -8.79
N PHE A 66 -15.79 -12.60 -9.12
CA PHE A 66 -15.49 -12.27 -10.51
C PHE A 66 -14.80 -13.46 -11.21
N SER A 67 -15.22 -13.80 -12.41
CA SER A 67 -14.58 -14.83 -13.25
C SER A 67 -14.60 -14.38 -14.69
N THR A 68 -13.46 -14.51 -15.38
CA THR A 68 -13.31 -14.19 -16.80
C THR A 68 -13.81 -15.30 -17.71
N ASP A 69 -14.03 -16.50 -17.19
CA ASP A 69 -14.34 -17.70 -17.97
C ASP A 69 -15.76 -17.66 -18.56
N GLU A 70 -16.64 -16.83 -18.00
CA GLU A 70 -18.04 -16.69 -18.42
C GLU A 70 -18.22 -15.71 -19.60
N GLY A 71 -17.13 -15.14 -20.13
CA GLY A 71 -17.14 -14.16 -21.22
C GLY A 71 -17.31 -12.71 -20.77
N PHE A 72 -16.91 -11.76 -21.63
CA PHE A 72 -16.80 -10.33 -21.27
C PHE A 72 -18.14 -9.70 -20.82
N SER A 73 -19.23 -9.97 -21.55
CA SER A 73 -20.56 -9.40 -21.23
C SER A 73 -21.09 -9.90 -19.89
N ALA A 74 -20.96 -11.20 -19.59
CA ALA A 74 -21.39 -11.78 -18.32
C ALA A 74 -20.54 -11.25 -17.16
N SER A 75 -19.22 -11.14 -17.36
CA SER A 75 -18.28 -10.56 -16.39
C SER A 75 -18.64 -9.12 -16.06
N LEU A 76 -18.94 -8.31 -17.08
CA LEU A 76 -19.30 -6.90 -16.92
C LEU A 76 -20.65 -6.75 -16.20
N ARG A 77 -21.65 -7.56 -16.57
CA ARG A 77 -22.94 -7.61 -15.87
C ARG A 77 -22.77 -7.96 -14.39
N ARG A 78 -21.89 -8.89 -14.06
CA ARG A 78 -21.58 -9.29 -12.67
C ARG A 78 -20.95 -8.15 -11.86
N LEU A 79 -20.11 -7.31 -12.48
CA LEU A 79 -19.56 -6.11 -11.84
C LEU A 79 -20.66 -5.09 -11.51
N PHE A 80 -21.54 -4.78 -12.46
CA PHE A 80 -22.61 -3.81 -12.26
C PHE A 80 -23.71 -4.30 -11.31
N LEU A 81 -23.96 -5.62 -11.25
CA LEU A 81 -24.92 -6.22 -10.33
C LEU A 81 -24.31 -6.56 -8.96
N ASN A 82 -23.07 -6.16 -8.69
CA ASN A 82 -22.39 -6.43 -7.42
C ASN A 82 -22.91 -5.57 -6.26
N TRP A 83 -24.17 -5.80 -5.87
CA TRP A 83 -24.79 -5.14 -4.73
C TRP A 83 -23.93 -5.25 -3.46
N LYS A 84 -23.34 -6.41 -3.18
CA LYS A 84 -22.48 -6.60 -2.00
C LYS A 84 -21.24 -5.72 -2.02
N GLY A 85 -20.59 -5.57 -3.17
CA GLY A 85 -19.44 -4.69 -3.33
C GLY A 85 -19.82 -3.22 -3.15
N PHE A 86 -20.94 -2.77 -3.73
CA PHE A 86 -21.43 -1.41 -3.53
C PHE A 86 -21.83 -1.16 -2.07
N ALA A 87 -22.52 -2.11 -1.44
CA ALA A 87 -22.88 -2.05 -0.03
C ALA A 87 -21.64 -2.00 0.86
N TYR A 88 -20.61 -2.80 0.57
CA TYR A 88 -19.33 -2.77 1.30
C TYR A 88 -18.69 -1.38 1.22
N ALA A 89 -18.57 -0.81 0.02
CA ALA A 89 -17.99 0.52 -0.18
C ALA A 89 -18.81 1.61 0.55
N ALA A 90 -20.14 1.53 0.49
CA ALA A 90 -21.03 2.46 1.18
C ALA A 90 -20.90 2.36 2.70
N ILE A 91 -20.89 1.15 3.27
CA ILE A 91 -20.74 0.93 4.72
C ILE A 91 -19.36 1.40 5.19
N SER A 92 -18.30 1.12 4.43
CA SER A 92 -16.94 1.61 4.74
C SER A 92 -16.88 3.13 4.70
N LEU A 93 -17.46 3.78 3.68
CA LEU A 93 -17.52 5.23 3.57
C LEU A 93 -18.32 5.88 4.71
N VAL A 94 -19.51 5.36 5.03
CA VAL A 94 -20.36 5.88 6.10
C VAL A 94 -19.70 5.70 7.46
N SER A 95 -19.08 4.56 7.73
CA SER A 95 -18.40 4.32 9.00
C SER A 95 -17.15 5.20 9.17
N PHE A 96 -16.34 5.37 8.12
CA PHE A 96 -15.26 6.36 8.10
C PHE A 96 -15.78 7.78 8.35
N GLY A 97 -16.81 8.21 7.60
CA GLY A 97 -17.40 9.54 7.72
C GLY A 97 -18.00 9.81 9.10
N ALA A 98 -18.61 8.80 9.73
CA ALA A 98 -19.16 8.94 11.08
C ALA A 98 -18.06 9.18 12.13
N ILE A 99 -16.93 8.47 12.03
CA ILE A 99 -15.79 8.69 12.93
C ILE A 99 -15.19 10.08 12.70
N VAL A 100 -14.94 10.46 11.44
CA VAL A 100 -14.42 11.79 11.08
C VAL A 100 -15.36 12.90 11.57
N ALA A 101 -16.68 12.75 11.41
CA ALA A 101 -17.66 13.70 11.91
C ALA A 101 -17.68 13.78 13.44
N GLY A 102 -17.52 12.65 14.14
CA GLY A 102 -17.40 12.62 15.59
C GLY A 102 -16.18 13.39 16.10
N PHE A 103 -15.02 13.21 15.47
CA PHE A 103 -13.81 13.98 15.80
C PHE A 103 -13.94 15.46 15.42
N TYR A 104 -14.54 15.76 14.27
CA TYR A 104 -14.81 17.15 13.88
C TYR A 104 -15.75 17.84 14.88
N TYR A 105 -16.78 17.16 15.39
CA TYR A 105 -17.65 17.71 16.42
C TYR A 105 -16.90 18.05 17.73
N MET A 106 -15.89 17.24 18.10
CA MET A 106 -15.10 17.47 19.32
C MET A 106 -14.01 18.54 19.17
N TYR A 107 -13.36 18.60 18.01
CA TYR A 107 -12.12 19.37 17.81
C TYR A 107 -12.21 20.48 16.75
N GLY A 108 -13.31 20.55 16.00
CA GLY A 108 -13.58 21.56 14.98
C GLY A 108 -12.59 21.54 13.80
N ASP A 109 -12.36 22.71 13.22
CA ASP A 109 -11.55 22.88 12.01
C ASP A 109 -10.08 22.48 12.19
N LEU A 110 -9.55 22.56 13.41
CA LEU A 110 -8.18 22.13 13.72
C LEU A 110 -7.98 20.65 13.41
N PHE A 111 -8.95 19.80 13.75
CA PHE A 111 -8.88 18.38 13.43
C PHE A 111 -8.88 18.17 11.91
N LEU A 112 -9.77 18.84 11.17
CA LEU A 112 -9.88 18.63 9.73
C LEU A 112 -8.62 19.12 8.98
N GLU A 113 -8.03 20.24 9.42
CA GLU A 113 -6.81 20.78 8.84
C GLU A 113 -5.65 19.81 9.06
N GLU A 114 -5.42 19.33 10.29
CA GLU A 114 -4.30 18.44 10.61
C GLU A 114 -4.50 17.01 10.08
N PHE A 115 -5.72 16.45 10.18
CA PHE A 115 -6.00 15.06 9.80
C PHE A 115 -6.12 14.86 8.29
N LEU A 116 -6.72 15.79 7.55
CA LEU A 116 -7.06 15.58 6.13
C LEU A 116 -6.42 16.62 5.22
N LEU A 117 -6.66 17.91 5.46
CA LEU A 117 -6.34 18.97 4.49
C LEU A 117 -4.83 19.20 4.38
N TYR A 118 -4.09 19.10 5.48
CA TYR A 118 -2.64 19.22 5.50
C TYR A 118 -1.98 18.17 4.61
N HIS A 119 -2.42 16.91 4.68
CA HIS A 119 -1.88 15.83 3.85
C HIS A 119 -2.22 15.97 2.35
N ILE A 120 -3.33 16.64 2.01
CA ILE A 120 -3.69 16.93 0.61
C ILE A 120 -2.84 18.08 0.05
N LYS A 121 -2.58 19.12 0.86
CA LYS A 121 -1.83 20.32 0.44
C LYS A 121 -0.31 20.10 0.41
N ARG A 122 0.22 19.24 1.29
CA ARG A 122 1.66 19.06 1.47
C ARG A 122 2.34 18.51 0.21
N ARG A 123 3.41 19.18 -0.19
CA ARG A 123 4.35 18.75 -1.23
C ARG A 123 5.66 18.34 -0.56
N ASP A 124 5.85 17.05 -0.32
CA ASP A 124 7.12 16.54 0.16
C ASP A 124 8.12 16.41 -0.99
N ILE A 125 8.89 17.47 -1.22
CA ILE A 125 10.01 17.52 -2.16
C ILE A 125 11.34 17.07 -1.54
N LYS A 126 11.34 16.77 -0.23
CA LYS A 126 12.55 16.28 0.45
C LYS A 126 12.94 14.92 -0.11
N HIS A 127 14.25 14.69 -0.18
CA HIS A 127 14.81 13.41 -0.58
C HIS A 127 14.22 12.27 0.26
N ASN A 128 13.74 11.25 -0.43
CA ASN A 128 13.14 10.05 0.15
C ASN A 128 13.49 8.86 -0.76
N PHE A 129 13.09 7.63 -0.41
CA PHE A 129 13.47 6.45 -1.19
C PHE A 129 12.89 6.45 -2.61
N SER A 130 11.83 7.22 -2.86
CA SER A 130 11.22 7.32 -4.18
C SER A 130 12.06 8.22 -5.11
N PRO A 131 12.36 7.79 -6.34
CA PRO A 131 13.11 8.64 -7.27
C PRO A 131 12.33 9.90 -7.69
N TYR A 132 11.02 9.97 -7.44
CA TYR A 132 10.19 11.10 -7.84
C TYR A 132 10.55 12.43 -7.15
N PHE A 133 11.25 12.42 -6.00
CA PHE A 133 11.63 13.67 -5.32
C PHE A 133 12.47 14.58 -6.23
N TYR A 134 13.37 14.00 -7.04
CA TYR A 134 14.32 14.76 -7.82
C TYR A 134 13.66 15.44 -9.05
N PRO A 135 12.91 14.73 -9.92
CA PRO A 135 12.15 15.39 -10.98
C PRO A 135 11.13 16.40 -10.47
N LEU A 136 10.46 16.13 -9.35
CA LEU A 136 9.48 17.06 -8.77
C LEU A 136 10.13 18.34 -8.25
N ALA A 137 11.32 18.26 -7.67
CA ALA A 137 12.11 19.43 -7.27
C ALA A 137 12.53 20.28 -8.48
N LEU A 138 12.92 19.65 -9.59
CA LEU A 138 13.33 20.36 -10.81
C LEU A 138 12.19 21.16 -11.47
N VAL A 139 10.94 20.72 -11.32
CA VAL A 139 9.76 21.36 -11.92
C VAL A 139 8.94 22.19 -10.93
N GLU A 140 9.42 22.36 -9.69
CA GLU A 140 8.67 23.02 -8.61
C GLU A 140 8.25 24.45 -8.97
N GLY A 141 9.12 25.20 -9.68
CA GLY A 141 8.85 26.56 -10.12
C GLY A 141 7.73 26.71 -11.15
N ASN A 142 7.22 25.61 -11.72
CA ASN A 142 6.09 25.61 -12.63
C ASN A 142 4.94 24.76 -12.05
N GLU A 143 3.93 25.44 -11.51
CA GLU A 143 2.82 24.77 -10.82
C GLU A 143 2.06 23.77 -11.70
N ALA A 144 1.81 24.13 -12.96
CA ALA A 144 1.09 23.27 -13.91
C ALA A 144 1.90 22.01 -14.22
N LEU A 145 3.20 22.15 -14.48
CA LEU A 145 4.09 21.02 -14.76
C LEU A 145 4.29 20.13 -13.53
N SER A 146 4.46 20.72 -12.34
CA SER A 146 4.59 19.99 -11.07
C SER A 146 3.34 19.14 -10.77
N LYS A 147 2.13 19.72 -10.95
CA LYS A 147 0.87 18.96 -10.82
C LYS A 147 0.78 17.83 -11.84
N PHE A 148 1.17 18.08 -13.09
CA PHE A 148 1.14 17.07 -14.15
C PHE A 148 2.11 15.91 -13.86
N VAL A 149 3.36 16.20 -13.51
CA VAL A 149 4.36 15.19 -13.13
C VAL A 149 3.91 14.42 -11.89
N GLY A 150 3.36 15.10 -10.88
CA GLY A 150 2.81 14.47 -9.68
C GLY A 150 1.64 13.52 -9.99
N PHE A 151 0.77 13.88 -10.94
CA PHE A 151 -0.29 13.00 -11.43
C PHE A 151 0.28 11.78 -12.16
N LEU A 152 1.24 11.97 -13.06
CA LEU A 152 1.89 10.85 -13.77
C LEU A 152 2.60 9.89 -12.82
N ALA A 153 3.25 10.41 -11.76
CA ALA A 153 3.86 9.59 -10.72
C ALA A 153 2.85 8.72 -9.95
N PHE A 154 1.58 9.09 -9.95
CA PHE A 154 0.51 8.31 -9.31
C PHE A 154 0.01 7.14 -10.18
N LEU A 155 0.15 7.21 -11.50
CA LEU A 155 -0.42 6.20 -12.42
C LEU A 155 0.15 4.79 -12.26
N PRO A 156 1.47 4.57 -12.14
CA PRO A 156 2.03 3.22 -12.08
C PRO A 156 1.48 2.40 -10.91
N GLN A 157 1.39 3.00 -9.72
CA GLN A 157 0.81 2.33 -8.55
C GLN A 157 -0.67 1.99 -8.74
N VAL A 158 -1.49 2.90 -9.28
CA VAL A 158 -2.92 2.62 -9.50
C VAL A 158 -3.11 1.51 -10.52
N ILE A 159 -2.39 1.56 -11.65
CA ILE A 159 -2.47 0.52 -12.68
C ILE A 159 -2.14 -0.85 -12.09
N LEU A 160 -1.08 -0.95 -11.30
CA LEU A 160 -0.68 -2.21 -10.66
C LEU A 160 -1.68 -2.67 -9.59
N ILE A 161 -2.21 -1.77 -8.76
CA ILE A 161 -3.24 -2.11 -7.76
C ILE A 161 -4.48 -2.70 -8.45
N ILE A 162 -4.97 -2.06 -9.52
CA ILE A 162 -6.12 -2.56 -10.28
C ILE A 162 -5.77 -3.89 -10.96
N TYR A 163 -4.60 -4.00 -11.59
CA TYR A 163 -4.14 -5.24 -12.20
C TYR A 163 -4.11 -6.41 -11.20
N PHE A 164 -3.50 -6.20 -10.03
CA PHE A 164 -3.43 -7.24 -9.00
C PHE A 164 -4.80 -7.58 -8.42
N ALA A 165 -5.68 -6.59 -8.25
CA ALA A 165 -7.07 -6.84 -7.84
C ALA A 165 -7.77 -7.79 -8.83
N PHE A 166 -7.73 -7.51 -10.13
CA PHE A 166 -8.30 -8.42 -11.12
C PHE A 166 -7.63 -9.79 -11.14
N ARG A 167 -6.30 -9.84 -11.05
CA ARG A 167 -5.53 -11.08 -11.19
C ARG A 167 -5.60 -12.00 -9.98
N TYR A 168 -5.72 -11.45 -8.76
CA TYR A 168 -5.50 -12.17 -7.51
C TYR A 168 -6.63 -11.99 -6.46
N HIS A 169 -7.79 -11.39 -6.78
CA HIS A 169 -8.90 -11.24 -5.83
C HIS A 169 -9.39 -12.54 -5.16
N ASN A 170 -9.13 -13.71 -5.76
CA ASN A 170 -9.44 -15.01 -5.16
C ASN A 170 -8.50 -15.38 -4.00
N ASP A 171 -7.29 -14.81 -3.96
CA ASP A 171 -6.32 -14.95 -2.87
C ASP A 171 -6.03 -13.59 -2.24
N LEU A 172 -6.98 -13.10 -1.44
CA LEU A 172 -6.92 -11.77 -0.85
C LEU A 172 -5.62 -11.47 -0.08
N PRO A 173 -5.06 -12.37 0.78
CA PRO A 173 -3.77 -12.12 1.42
C PRO A 173 -2.64 -11.82 0.42
N PHE A 174 -2.53 -12.62 -0.65
CA PHE A 174 -1.51 -12.42 -1.67
C PHE A 174 -1.79 -11.17 -2.52
N CYS A 175 -3.05 -10.91 -2.86
CA CYS A 175 -3.47 -9.71 -3.55
C CYS A 175 -3.13 -8.43 -2.76
N TRP A 176 -3.41 -8.42 -1.46
CA TRP A 176 -3.14 -7.27 -0.59
C TRP A 176 -1.64 -7.09 -0.36
N PHE A 177 -0.89 -8.17 -0.21
CA PHE A 177 0.57 -8.12 -0.19
C PHE A 177 1.13 -7.41 -1.43
N LEU A 178 0.77 -7.86 -2.64
CA LEU A 178 1.27 -7.28 -3.88
C LEU A 178 0.77 -5.85 -4.12
N SER A 179 -0.50 -5.58 -3.83
CA SER A 179 -1.08 -4.24 -4.01
C SER A 179 -0.39 -3.24 -3.09
N THR A 180 -0.11 -3.62 -1.84
CA THR A 180 0.61 -2.78 -0.87
C THR A 180 2.07 -2.62 -1.27
N PHE A 181 2.72 -3.70 -1.71
CA PHE A 181 4.12 -3.65 -2.12
C PHE A 181 4.29 -2.75 -3.35
N ALA A 182 3.40 -2.84 -4.35
CA ALA A 182 3.41 -1.93 -5.49
C ALA A 182 3.04 -0.49 -5.12
N PHE A 183 2.05 -0.30 -4.24
CA PHE A 183 1.70 1.02 -3.72
C PHE A 183 2.92 1.71 -3.10
N VAL A 184 3.67 1.03 -2.22
CA VAL A 184 4.87 1.59 -1.59
C VAL A 184 6.00 1.79 -2.60
N THR A 185 6.25 0.81 -3.48
CA THR A 185 7.33 0.85 -4.47
C THR A 185 7.20 2.01 -5.46
N PHE A 186 5.98 2.30 -5.90
CA PHE A 186 5.70 3.31 -6.92
C PHE A 186 5.08 4.59 -6.35
N ASN A 187 5.11 4.79 -5.03
CA ASN A 187 4.63 6.02 -4.43
C ASN A 187 5.58 7.19 -4.75
N LYS A 188 5.03 8.41 -4.85
CA LYS A 188 5.81 9.66 -4.95
C LYS A 188 6.66 9.95 -3.72
N VAL A 189 6.23 9.47 -2.54
CA VAL A 189 6.95 9.60 -1.28
C VAL A 189 7.09 8.20 -0.69
N CYS A 190 8.31 7.78 -0.39
CA CYS A 190 8.59 6.47 0.19
C CYS A 190 9.56 6.60 1.37
N THR A 191 9.14 6.09 2.53
CA THR A 191 9.92 6.10 3.78
C THR A 191 9.99 4.69 4.37
N SER A 192 10.99 4.41 5.21
CA SER A 192 11.17 3.07 5.80
C SER A 192 9.97 2.58 6.61
N GLN A 193 9.18 3.50 7.17
CA GLN A 193 7.97 3.18 7.91
C GLN A 193 6.96 2.39 7.08
N TYR A 194 6.89 2.65 5.76
CA TYR A 194 5.90 2.01 4.88
C TYR A 194 6.19 0.53 4.63
N PHE A 195 7.43 0.08 4.87
CA PHE A 195 7.83 -1.30 4.59
C PHE A 195 7.08 -2.32 5.46
N VAL A 196 6.66 -1.93 6.66
CA VAL A 196 5.86 -2.80 7.53
C VAL A 196 4.51 -3.16 6.92
N TRP A 197 3.94 -2.29 6.06
CA TRP A 197 2.60 -2.47 5.51
C TRP A 197 2.47 -3.70 4.62
N TYR A 198 3.52 -4.05 3.86
CA TYR A 198 3.50 -5.27 3.06
C TYR A 198 4.17 -6.45 3.79
N ILE A 199 5.17 -6.20 4.64
CA ILE A 199 5.84 -7.26 5.43
C ILE A 199 4.84 -8.01 6.33
N VAL A 200 3.84 -7.32 6.88
CA VAL A 200 2.82 -7.93 7.75
C VAL A 200 2.04 -9.07 7.08
N PHE A 201 1.93 -9.06 5.75
CA PHE A 201 1.27 -10.14 5.01
C PHE A 201 2.17 -11.35 4.73
N LEU A 202 3.50 -11.23 4.84
CA LEU A 202 4.44 -12.31 4.49
C LEU A 202 4.12 -13.65 5.18
N PRO A 203 3.83 -13.69 6.51
CA PRO A 203 3.46 -14.94 7.17
C PRO A 203 2.19 -15.60 6.61
N LEU A 204 1.29 -14.82 6.00
CA LEU A 204 0.03 -15.30 5.44
C LEU A 204 0.16 -15.82 4.00
N VAL A 205 1.28 -15.55 3.32
CA VAL A 205 1.47 -15.86 1.89
C VAL A 205 2.69 -16.75 1.64
N VAL A 206 3.57 -16.93 2.63
CA VAL A 206 4.84 -17.65 2.47
C VAL A 206 4.66 -19.10 2.02
N ASP A 207 3.57 -19.76 2.45
CA ASP A 207 3.22 -21.14 2.05
C ASP A 207 2.89 -21.28 0.55
N ARG A 208 2.62 -20.17 -0.13
CA ARG A 208 2.22 -20.11 -1.54
C ARG A 208 3.36 -19.67 -2.46
N ILE A 209 4.46 -19.20 -1.89
CA ILE A 209 5.65 -18.73 -2.61
C ILE A 209 6.69 -19.86 -2.64
N LYS A 210 6.85 -20.49 -3.81
CA LYS A 210 7.82 -21.58 -4.01
C LYS A 210 9.17 -21.00 -4.40
N MET A 211 10.01 -20.77 -3.41
CA MET A 211 11.35 -20.22 -3.58
C MET A 211 12.35 -20.95 -2.68
N SER A 212 13.57 -21.15 -3.14
CA SER A 212 14.62 -21.73 -2.29
C SER A 212 15.03 -20.75 -1.19
N MET A 213 15.49 -21.26 -0.04
CA MET A 213 16.00 -20.41 1.05
C MET A 213 17.17 -19.52 0.60
N LYS A 214 18.02 -20.01 -0.31
CA LYS A 214 19.13 -19.23 -0.87
C LYS A 214 18.64 -18.02 -1.66
N GLU A 215 17.62 -18.20 -2.50
CA GLU A 215 17.01 -17.12 -3.25
C GLU A 215 16.31 -16.12 -2.32
N ALA A 216 15.57 -16.60 -1.32
CA ALA A 216 14.90 -15.73 -0.35
C ALA A 216 15.90 -14.86 0.42
N VAL A 217 16.97 -15.46 0.94
CA VAL A 217 18.05 -14.73 1.62
C VAL A 217 18.72 -13.73 0.67
N HIS A 218 18.98 -14.12 -0.58
CA HIS A 218 19.55 -13.21 -1.56
C HIS A 218 18.67 -11.99 -1.81
N LEU A 219 17.35 -12.17 -1.97
CA LEU A 219 16.41 -11.05 -2.16
C LEU A 219 16.34 -10.13 -0.94
N ILE A 220 16.34 -10.70 0.27
CA ILE A 220 16.36 -9.94 1.53
C ILE A 220 17.64 -9.11 1.63
N LEU A 221 18.80 -9.72 1.38
CA LEU A 221 20.09 -9.02 1.42
C LEU A 221 20.17 -7.91 0.37
N LEU A 222 19.68 -8.16 -0.85
CA LEU A 222 19.63 -7.15 -1.91
C LEU A 222 18.73 -5.97 -1.50
N TRP A 223 17.56 -6.26 -0.92
CA TRP A 223 16.62 -5.26 -0.43
C TRP A 223 17.22 -4.40 0.71
N PHE A 224 17.93 -4.98 1.67
CA PHE A 224 18.65 -4.23 2.70
C PHE A 224 19.85 -3.45 2.15
N ALA A 225 20.63 -4.04 1.23
CA ALA A 225 21.78 -3.39 0.63
C ALA A 225 21.39 -2.12 -0.13
N SER A 226 20.31 -2.16 -0.92
CA SER A 226 19.81 -0.99 -1.63
C SER A 226 19.40 0.16 -0.70
N GLN A 227 18.81 -0.15 0.47
CA GLN A 227 18.54 0.84 1.51
C GLN A 227 19.82 1.39 2.12
N GLY A 228 20.79 0.53 2.42
CA GLY A 228 22.08 0.95 2.97
C GLY A 228 22.82 1.92 2.05
N VAL A 229 22.82 1.66 0.74
CA VAL A 229 23.40 2.57 -0.27
C VAL A 229 22.68 3.91 -0.28
N TRP A 230 21.34 3.90 -0.27
CA TRP A 230 20.55 5.13 -0.22
C TRP A 230 20.84 5.93 1.06
N LEU A 231 20.80 5.28 2.23
CA LEU A 231 21.05 5.89 3.54
C LEU A 231 22.46 6.46 3.63
N PHE A 232 23.46 5.80 3.06
CA PHE A 232 24.83 6.30 3.03
C PHE A 232 24.92 7.65 2.30
N PHE A 233 24.38 7.75 1.08
CA PHE A 233 24.42 9.01 0.34
C PHE A 233 23.53 10.09 0.94
N ALA A 234 22.38 9.72 1.52
CA ALA A 234 21.50 10.64 2.22
C ALA A 234 22.18 11.18 3.48
N TYR A 235 22.92 10.35 4.21
CA TYR A 235 23.71 10.78 5.36
C TYR A 235 24.80 11.78 4.98
N LEU A 236 25.56 11.49 3.92
CA LEU A 236 26.59 12.41 3.40
C LEU A 236 25.98 13.76 2.99
N PHE A 237 24.79 13.72 2.38
CA PHE A 237 24.08 14.92 1.97
C PHE A 237 23.59 15.75 3.17
N GLU A 238 22.76 15.15 4.04
CA GLU A 238 22.06 15.87 5.10
C GLU A 238 22.97 16.24 6.29
N PHE A 239 23.84 15.32 6.71
CA PHE A 239 24.63 15.50 7.94
C PHE A 239 26.07 15.94 7.70
N ARG A 240 26.66 15.54 6.57
CA ARG A 240 28.04 15.94 6.22
C ARG A 240 28.10 17.13 5.27
N GLY A 241 26.97 17.55 4.69
CA GLY A 241 26.89 18.69 3.78
C GLY A 241 27.58 18.46 2.43
N TRP A 242 27.80 17.20 2.04
CA TRP A 242 28.41 16.86 0.76
C TRP A 242 27.39 17.01 -0.37
N GLN A 243 27.84 17.36 -1.58
CA GLN A 243 26.97 17.52 -2.76
C GLN A 243 26.62 16.16 -3.39
N THR A 244 25.99 15.26 -2.63
CA THR A 244 25.65 13.89 -3.06
C THR A 244 24.19 13.71 -3.48
N LEU A 245 23.43 14.79 -3.72
CA LEU A 245 22.00 14.71 -4.06
C LEU A 245 21.71 13.85 -5.30
N GLU A 246 22.53 13.97 -6.34
CA GLU A 246 22.42 13.15 -7.56
C GLU A 246 22.70 11.68 -7.28
N LEU A 247 23.59 11.37 -6.33
CA LEU A 247 23.86 10.00 -5.89
C LEU A 247 22.70 9.45 -5.04
N VAL A 248 22.04 10.29 -4.25
CA VAL A 248 20.78 9.91 -3.56
C VAL A 248 19.70 9.59 -4.59
N PHE A 249 19.58 10.38 -5.66
CA PHE A 249 18.66 10.10 -6.75
C PHE A 249 19.00 8.78 -7.48
N ALA A 250 20.27 8.57 -7.85
CA ALA A 250 20.72 7.32 -8.44
C ALA A 250 20.47 6.11 -7.52
N ALA A 251 20.71 6.24 -6.22
CA ALA A 251 20.40 5.22 -5.23
C ALA A 251 18.89 4.97 -5.10
N SER A 252 18.04 5.99 -5.28
CA SER A 252 16.58 5.85 -5.29
C SER A 252 16.09 5.07 -6.50
N ILE A 253 16.70 5.29 -7.67
CA ILE A 253 16.45 4.45 -8.87
C ILE A 253 16.90 3.01 -8.59
N GLY A 254 18.09 2.82 -8.02
CA GLY A 254 18.59 1.49 -7.63
C GLY A 254 17.63 0.76 -6.68
N PHE A 255 17.14 1.46 -5.66
CA PHE A 255 16.13 0.96 -4.73
C PHE A 255 14.83 0.59 -5.45
N LEU A 256 14.31 1.43 -6.33
CA LEU A 256 13.13 1.13 -7.14
C LEU A 256 13.33 -0.16 -7.98
N LEU A 257 14.45 -0.27 -8.69
CA LEU A 257 14.77 -1.44 -9.50
C LEU A 257 14.91 -2.72 -8.66
N THR A 258 15.51 -2.62 -7.47
CA THR A 258 15.57 -3.72 -6.51
C THR A 258 14.17 -4.17 -6.07
N ASN A 259 13.28 -3.25 -5.69
CA ASN A 259 11.91 -3.62 -5.28
C ASN A 259 11.11 -4.24 -6.44
N ILE A 260 11.25 -3.72 -7.67
CA ILE A 260 10.65 -4.33 -8.87
C ILE A 260 11.19 -5.75 -9.05
N HIS A 261 12.50 -5.96 -8.93
CA HIS A 261 13.11 -7.30 -9.05
C HIS A 261 12.55 -8.28 -8.00
N VAL A 262 12.49 -7.86 -6.73
CA VAL A 262 11.94 -8.67 -5.63
C VAL A 262 10.47 -9.01 -5.92
N MET A 263 9.65 -8.03 -6.29
CA MET A 263 8.23 -8.24 -6.61
C MET A 263 8.05 -9.22 -7.78
N VAL A 264 8.82 -9.08 -8.86
CA VAL A 264 8.78 -10.00 -10.01
C VAL A 264 9.20 -11.42 -9.62
N LYS A 265 10.22 -11.57 -8.78
CA LYS A 265 10.65 -12.89 -8.28
C LYS A 265 9.56 -13.56 -7.44
N ILE A 266 8.91 -12.82 -6.55
CA ILE A 266 7.78 -13.33 -5.76
C ILE A 266 6.61 -13.72 -6.67
N LEU A 267 6.26 -12.88 -7.64
CA LEU A 267 5.21 -13.17 -8.63
C LEU A 267 5.46 -14.47 -9.40
N ARG A 268 6.70 -14.69 -9.85
CA ARG A 268 7.09 -15.91 -10.57
C ARG A 268 7.11 -17.16 -9.69
N ALA A 269 7.40 -16.99 -8.41
CA ALA A 269 7.41 -18.07 -7.42
C ALA A 269 6.00 -18.40 -6.87
N TYR A 270 5.00 -17.56 -7.11
CA TYR A 270 3.64 -17.77 -6.61
C TYR A 270 2.98 -18.99 -7.27
N SER A 271 2.47 -19.89 -6.45
CA SER A 271 1.91 -21.18 -6.89
C SER A 271 0.39 -21.31 -6.77
N GLY A 272 -0.30 -20.24 -6.39
CA GLY A 272 -1.76 -20.24 -6.23
C GLY A 272 -2.23 -20.79 -4.89
N VAL A 273 -3.54 -20.69 -4.66
CA VAL A 273 -4.20 -21.36 -3.53
C VAL A 273 -4.31 -22.84 -3.88
N LYS A 274 -3.76 -23.74 -3.05
CA LYS A 274 -4.12 -25.15 -3.12
C LYS A 274 -5.57 -25.25 -2.65
N GLU A 275 -6.48 -25.66 -3.52
CA GLU A 275 -7.81 -26.09 -3.06
C GLU A 275 -7.59 -27.22 -2.04
N MET A 276 -8.04 -27.01 -0.81
CA MET A 276 -8.19 -28.13 0.12
C MET A 276 -9.21 -29.06 -0.52
N SER A 277 -8.71 -30.16 -1.08
CA SER A 277 -9.53 -31.29 -1.50
C SER A 277 -10.47 -31.64 -0.34
N SER A 278 -11.75 -31.28 -0.48
CA SER A 278 -12.82 -31.77 0.38
C SER A 278 -13.02 -33.25 0.09
N LYS A 279 -12.10 -34.09 0.56
CA LYS A 279 -12.42 -35.49 0.85
C LYS A 279 -13.08 -35.53 2.21
N SER A 280 -14.34 -35.08 2.28
CA SER A 280 -15.23 -35.55 3.33
C SER A 280 -15.47 -37.02 3.04
N LYS A 281 -14.92 -37.87 3.91
CA LYS A 281 -15.24 -39.29 3.99
C LYS A 281 -16.75 -39.47 3.98
N VAL A 282 -17.25 -40.15 2.97
CA VAL A 282 -18.45 -40.96 3.08
C VAL A 282 -17.94 -42.30 3.58
N GLU A 283 -18.04 -42.51 4.88
CA GLU A 283 -18.14 -43.82 5.53
C GLU A 283 -19.33 -43.75 6.47
#